data_AF-A0A2A2ESU9-F1
#
_entry.id   AF-A0A2A2ESU9-F1
#
_cell.length_a   1.000
_cell.length_b   1.000
_cell.length_c   1.000
_cell.angle_alpha   90.00
_cell.angle_beta   90.00
_cell.angle_gamma   90.00
#
_symmetry.space_group_name_H-M   'P 1'
#
loop_
_entity.id
_entity.type
_entity.pdbx_description
1 polymer ?
#
loop_
_entity_poly.entity_id
_entity_poly.type
_entity_poly.pdbx_seq_one_letter_code
_entity_poly.pdbx_strand_id
1 'polypeptide(L)'
;MGIESELVDFLESSIKDGANKARDIEIVKFYYGLNESPWPTLEETASKFSVGTRERIRQLLNSKFRDNVSKSSIPSLNDFVDAVKSRDYWLISELEEKVCTSELIDSESHLKGIFNLIEDVGLDCEFDFYTPELKRATRNSILTSKNIFLIRKSSVKGIEKMLKKAQGVPGRCGIANLKYLNEELGEYYSLISLLIESSPTSWVRVIDDDYWYIFENRDNTIINYCEKVFGVIEYCDSARLAATFRNALDGRTYKYPYPPEKIIEEYSVSSVYMVNTGSGLKFVGQTTKLNEIEKDLISFLDSGKTASFPELRDYLSEKGYGSAHIQKTTNSSPLVHVDKTNGRMHYIYSLIGHRVSSDDDRSVIDAYEFYLRRLRALLGAGTDETREQTARKEQYILKEWLFKDKTHENCAICGQEFNVKTLVTAHKKPRSDCNDAERLDPYIVMPVCLMGCDYLYENIYIYIDGTGIERGVSFPNASAESRFIEHLVGREVDKKWLLGNQSYFRSPNKALQRTSR
;
A
#
# COMPACT_ATOMS: atom_id res chain seq x y z
N MET A 1 -9.96 28.77 22.61
CA MET A 1 -8.97 28.30 23.61
C MET A 1 -8.89 26.81 23.40
N GLY A 2 -7.71 26.26 23.16
CA GLY A 2 -7.57 24.84 22.80
C GLY A 2 -7.45 23.93 24.02
N ILE A 3 -7.50 22.62 23.79
CA ILE A 3 -7.41 21.58 24.83
C ILE A 3 -6.12 21.73 25.67
N GLU A 4 -4.99 22.04 25.04
CA GLU A 4 -3.72 22.22 25.75
C GLU A 4 -3.78 23.41 26.73
N SER A 5 -4.28 24.56 26.30
CA SER A 5 -4.36 25.75 27.14
C SER A 5 -5.25 25.51 28.35
N GLU A 6 -6.42 24.90 28.15
CA GLU A 6 -7.34 24.56 29.25
C GLU A 6 -6.76 23.52 30.20
N LEU A 7 -6.03 22.51 29.68
CA LEU A 7 -5.33 21.55 30.52
C LEU A 7 -4.26 22.25 31.37
N VAL A 8 -3.47 23.15 30.80
CA VAL A 8 -2.43 23.90 31.52
C VAL A 8 -3.07 24.77 32.61
N ASP A 9 -4.13 25.51 32.31
CA ASP A 9 -4.84 26.34 33.29
C ASP A 9 -5.42 25.50 34.45
N PHE A 10 -5.97 24.32 34.13
CA PHE A 10 -6.44 23.37 35.14
C PHE A 10 -5.29 22.87 36.02
N LEU A 11 -4.15 22.51 35.44
CA LEU A 11 -2.99 22.02 36.21
C LEU A 11 -2.34 23.11 37.05
N GLU A 12 -2.24 24.34 36.52
CA GLU A 12 -1.70 25.50 37.25
C GLU A 12 -2.54 25.83 38.49
N SER A 13 -3.86 25.70 38.41
CA SER A 13 -4.77 25.92 39.54
C SER A 13 -4.84 24.74 40.51
N SER A 14 -4.68 23.51 40.04
CA SER A 14 -4.84 22.29 40.85
C SER A 14 -3.55 21.84 41.53
N ILE A 15 -2.38 22.07 40.91
CA ILE A 15 -1.09 21.66 41.47
C ILE A 15 -0.58 22.76 42.40
N LYS A 16 -0.32 22.39 43.66
CA LYS A 16 0.29 23.29 44.65
C LYS A 16 1.63 23.85 44.17
N ASP A 17 1.88 25.12 44.46
CA ASP A 17 3.14 25.77 44.13
C ASP A 17 4.33 25.09 44.79
N GLY A 18 5.38 24.89 44.00
CA GLY A 18 6.61 24.25 44.44
C GLY A 18 7.62 24.10 43.30
N ALA A 19 8.87 23.77 43.65
CA ALA A 19 10.00 23.73 42.72
C ALA A 19 9.81 22.77 41.53
N ASN A 20 8.92 21.78 41.64
CA ASN A 20 8.66 20.79 40.60
C ASN A 20 7.42 21.08 39.75
N LYS A 21 6.63 22.13 40.05
CA LYS A 21 5.31 22.37 39.41
C LYS A 21 5.40 22.38 37.89
N ALA A 22 6.30 23.19 37.32
CA ALA A 22 6.49 23.29 35.87
C ALA A 22 6.86 21.95 35.22
N ARG A 23 7.74 21.16 35.87
CA ARG A 23 8.11 19.83 35.37
C ARG A 23 6.94 18.86 35.44
N ASP A 24 6.16 18.89 36.52
CA ASP A 24 5.01 18.01 36.69
C ASP A 24 3.93 18.30 35.63
N ILE A 25 3.74 19.59 35.27
CA ILE A 25 2.85 20.00 34.15
C ILE A 25 3.34 19.43 32.83
N GLU A 26 4.62 19.59 32.49
CA GLU A 26 5.19 19.08 31.25
C GLU A 26 5.14 17.55 31.15
N ILE A 27 5.26 16.83 32.28
CA ILE A 27 5.06 15.37 32.33
C ILE A 27 3.63 15.00 31.94
N VAL A 28 2.63 15.73 32.47
CA VAL A 28 1.21 15.48 32.14
C VAL A 28 0.95 15.77 30.66
N LYS A 29 1.44 16.91 30.15
CA LYS A 29 1.30 17.29 28.74
C LYS A 29 1.91 16.26 27.80
N PHE A 30 3.14 15.84 28.09
CA PHE A 30 3.82 14.81 27.31
C PHE A 30 3.02 13.50 27.32
N TYR A 31 2.57 13.03 28.48
CA TYR A 31 1.84 11.77 28.59
C TYR A 31 0.54 11.75 27.77
N TYR A 32 -0.16 12.89 27.65
CA TYR A 32 -1.35 13.03 26.82
C TYR A 32 -1.05 13.46 25.37
N GLY A 33 0.19 13.33 24.93
CA GLY A 33 0.57 13.48 23.52
C GLY A 33 0.42 14.91 22.99
N LEU A 34 0.52 15.92 23.86
CA LEU A 34 0.51 17.33 23.44
C LEU A 34 1.88 17.77 22.89
N ASN A 35 2.91 16.93 22.97
CA ASN A 35 4.19 17.15 22.33
C ASN A 35 4.96 15.84 22.06
N GLU A 36 5.82 15.88 21.04
CA GLU A 36 6.90 14.93 20.66
C GLU A 36 6.55 13.45 20.38
N SER A 37 5.64 12.82 21.12
CA SER A 37 5.36 11.39 21.06
C SER A 37 3.89 11.13 20.75
N PRO A 38 3.56 10.33 19.70
CA PRO A 38 2.17 10.05 19.33
C PRO A 38 1.36 9.23 20.33
N TRP A 39 2.01 8.39 21.14
CA TRP A 39 1.33 7.57 22.15
C TRP A 39 2.24 7.21 23.32
N PRO A 40 2.69 8.17 24.15
CA PRO A 40 3.72 7.95 25.15
C PRO A 40 3.35 6.90 26.21
N THR A 41 4.34 6.13 26.66
CA THR A 41 4.17 5.17 27.78
C THR A 41 4.65 5.79 29.08
N LEU A 42 4.25 5.18 30.19
CA LEU A 42 4.76 5.55 31.51
C LEU A 42 6.28 5.35 31.59
N GLU A 43 6.82 4.29 31.00
CA GLU A 43 8.26 4.02 30.92
C GLU A 43 9.01 5.09 30.10
N GLU A 44 8.50 5.43 28.91
CA GLU A 44 9.07 6.47 28.06
C GLU A 44 9.05 7.83 28.74
N THR A 45 7.92 8.16 29.40
CA THR A 45 7.78 9.39 30.17
C THR A 45 8.78 9.44 31.33
N ALA A 46 8.96 8.33 32.06
CA ALA A 46 9.94 8.25 33.15
C ALA A 46 11.35 8.47 32.63
N SER A 47 11.71 7.85 31.51
CA SER A 47 13.02 7.99 30.88
C SER A 47 13.26 9.41 30.37
N LYS A 48 12.29 10.01 29.67
CA LYS A 48 12.41 11.35 29.10
C LYS A 48 12.66 12.42 30.17
N PHE A 49 11.88 12.38 31.25
CA PHE A 49 11.99 13.39 32.32
C PHE A 49 12.96 12.99 33.44
N SER A 50 13.64 11.86 33.30
CA SER A 50 14.52 11.29 34.34
C SER A 50 13.82 11.14 35.70
N VAL A 51 12.53 10.79 35.70
CA VAL A 51 11.70 10.65 36.90
C VAL A 51 11.52 9.17 37.24
N GLY A 52 12.57 8.57 37.78
CA GLY A 52 12.55 7.26 38.43
C GLY A 52 11.91 6.16 37.58
N THR A 53 10.85 5.54 38.11
CA THR A 53 10.20 4.35 37.53
C THR A 53 8.85 4.68 36.91
N ARG A 54 8.35 3.77 36.05
CA ARG A 54 6.97 3.74 35.54
C ARG A 54 5.92 4.05 36.61
N GLU A 55 6.09 3.43 37.78
CA GLU A 55 5.16 3.57 38.91
C GLU A 55 5.12 4.99 39.47
N ARG A 56 6.27 5.68 39.48
CA ARG A 56 6.37 7.06 39.94
C ARG A 56 5.62 8.03 39.01
N ILE A 57 5.71 7.81 37.69
CA ILE A 57 4.91 8.58 36.73
C ILE A 57 3.42 8.32 36.94
N ARG A 58 3.01 7.06 37.14
CA ARG A 58 1.60 6.72 37.42
C ARG A 58 1.05 7.45 38.64
N GLN A 59 1.80 7.44 39.75
CA GLN A 59 1.41 8.14 40.98
C GLN A 59 1.34 9.66 40.79
N LEU A 60 2.27 10.22 40.00
CA LEU A 60 2.24 11.64 39.64
C LEU A 60 0.98 11.96 38.84
N LEU A 61 0.69 11.24 37.75
CA LEU A 61 -0.50 11.46 36.93
C LEU A 61 -1.80 11.36 37.74
N ASN A 62 -1.89 10.38 38.64
CA ASN A 62 -3.06 10.23 39.51
C ASN A 62 -3.22 11.45 40.43
N SER A 63 -2.21 11.70 41.27
CA SER A 63 -2.29 12.75 42.30
C SER A 63 -2.37 14.17 41.76
N LYS A 64 -1.75 14.44 40.59
CA LYS A 64 -1.68 15.78 39.99
C LYS A 64 -2.82 16.07 39.03
N PHE A 65 -3.44 15.04 38.46
CA PHE A 65 -4.44 15.23 37.41
C PHE A 65 -5.67 14.33 37.62
N ARG A 66 -5.54 13.00 37.48
CA ARG A 66 -6.71 12.10 37.36
C ARG A 66 -7.62 12.11 38.59
N ASP A 67 -7.06 12.27 39.78
CA ASP A 67 -7.83 12.27 41.03
C ASP A 67 -8.63 13.58 41.23
N ASN A 68 -8.32 14.63 40.46
CA ASN A 68 -8.91 15.97 40.62
C ASN A 68 -9.72 16.44 39.39
N VAL A 69 -9.60 15.73 38.26
CA VAL A 69 -10.23 16.13 37.01
C VAL A 69 -11.68 15.62 36.91
N SER A 70 -12.51 16.35 36.17
CA SER A 70 -13.91 16.01 35.90
C SER A 70 -14.25 16.33 34.44
N LYS A 71 -15.40 15.85 33.96
CA LYS A 71 -15.88 16.06 32.57
C LYS A 71 -16.00 17.53 32.14
N SER A 72 -16.09 18.45 33.09
CA SER A 72 -16.17 19.90 32.85
C SER A 72 -14.85 20.63 33.05
N SER A 73 -13.78 19.94 33.46
CA SER A 73 -12.49 20.56 33.75
C SER A 73 -11.77 21.08 32.51
N ILE A 74 -12.05 20.48 31.34
CA ILE A 74 -11.46 20.85 30.04
C ILE A 74 -12.63 20.94 29.03
N PRO A 75 -13.38 22.05 28.99
CA PRO A 75 -14.58 22.21 28.16
C PRO A 75 -14.38 21.86 26.68
N SER A 76 -13.23 22.23 26.09
CA SER A 76 -12.90 21.99 24.68
C SER A 76 -12.83 20.50 24.31
N LEU A 77 -12.73 19.59 25.29
CA LEU A 77 -12.87 18.15 25.02
C LEU A 77 -14.28 17.78 24.55
N ASN A 78 -15.33 18.51 24.95
CA ASN A 78 -16.69 18.25 24.47
C ASN A 78 -16.82 18.64 22.99
N ASP A 79 -16.28 19.79 22.60
CA ASP A 79 -16.25 20.23 21.20
C ASP A 79 -15.45 19.25 20.32
N PHE A 80 -14.35 18.70 20.86
CA PHE A 80 -13.60 17.63 20.19
C PHE A 80 -14.42 16.35 20.05
N VAL A 81 -15.11 15.90 21.10
CA VAL A 81 -15.99 14.72 21.05
C VAL A 81 -17.10 14.91 20.02
N ASP A 82 -17.69 16.11 19.93
CA ASP A 82 -18.72 16.44 18.95
C ASP A 82 -18.14 16.45 17.52
N ALA A 83 -16.93 16.99 17.34
CA ALA A 83 -16.22 16.95 16.07
C ALA A 83 -15.97 15.51 15.61
N VAL A 84 -15.54 14.62 16.51
CA VAL A 84 -15.37 13.18 16.24
C VAL A 84 -16.71 12.52 15.90
N LYS A 85 -17.77 12.77 16.69
CA LYS A 85 -19.08 12.12 16.53
C LYS A 85 -19.86 12.59 15.30
N SER A 86 -19.43 13.66 14.62
CA SER A 86 -20.07 14.18 13.41
C SER A 86 -19.97 13.27 12.17
N ARG A 87 -19.16 12.22 12.21
CA ARG A 87 -19.09 11.15 11.19
C ARG A 87 -19.02 9.78 11.87
N ASP A 88 -19.32 8.71 11.15
CA ASP A 88 -19.20 7.34 11.69
C ASP A 88 -17.80 6.73 11.60
N TYR A 89 -16.94 7.36 10.80
CA TYR A 89 -15.53 7.04 10.73
C TYR A 89 -14.69 8.26 10.31
N TRP A 90 -13.39 8.17 10.55
CA TRP A 90 -12.39 9.12 10.11
C TRP A 90 -11.13 8.38 9.65
N LEU A 91 -10.47 8.88 8.60
CA LEU A 91 -9.03 8.71 8.48
C LEU A 91 -8.37 9.66 9.49
N ILE A 92 -7.36 9.18 10.23
CA ILE A 92 -6.74 9.98 11.29
C ILE A 92 -6.22 11.32 10.79
N SER A 93 -5.60 11.36 9.60
CA SER A 93 -5.12 12.61 8.99
C SER A 93 -6.22 13.61 8.69
N GLU A 94 -7.41 13.15 8.29
CA GLU A 94 -8.57 14.03 8.04
C GLU A 94 -9.14 14.60 9.33
N LEU A 95 -9.15 13.79 10.40
CA LEU A 95 -9.58 14.25 11.71
C LEU A 95 -8.60 15.28 12.26
N GLU A 96 -7.29 15.01 12.18
CA GLU A 96 -6.22 15.94 12.56
C GLU A 96 -6.39 17.29 11.87
N GLU A 97 -6.54 17.31 10.55
CA GLU A 97 -6.77 18.54 9.78
C GLU A 97 -8.01 19.30 10.30
N LYS A 98 -9.11 18.59 10.53
CA LYS A 98 -10.36 19.19 11.02
C LYS A 98 -10.20 19.81 12.41
N VAL A 99 -9.59 19.10 13.35
CA VAL A 99 -9.48 19.58 14.74
C VAL A 99 -8.41 20.66 14.91
N CYS A 100 -7.35 20.64 14.09
CA CYS A 100 -6.37 21.73 14.02
C CYS A 100 -7.00 23.01 13.45
N THR A 101 -7.77 22.89 12.36
CA THR A 101 -8.46 24.04 11.74
C THR A 101 -9.50 24.66 12.67
N SER A 102 -10.05 23.87 13.59
CA SER A 102 -11.00 24.33 14.61
C SER A 102 -10.31 24.87 15.87
N GLU A 103 -8.98 24.98 15.89
CA GLU A 103 -8.16 25.42 17.04
C GLU A 103 -8.37 24.58 18.32
N LEU A 104 -8.84 23.33 18.18
CA LEU A 104 -9.07 22.44 19.33
C LEU A 104 -7.76 21.81 19.82
N ILE A 105 -6.84 21.51 18.90
CA ILE A 105 -5.50 20.98 19.18
C ILE A 105 -4.45 21.72 18.33
N ASP A 106 -3.20 21.71 18.78
CA ASP A 106 -2.06 22.18 17.98
C ASP A 106 -1.64 21.10 16.96
N SER A 107 -1.03 21.54 15.87
CA SER A 107 -0.30 20.72 14.89
C SER A 107 0.76 19.79 15.50
N GLU A 108 1.32 20.12 16.66
CA GLU A 108 2.27 19.26 17.40
C GLU A 108 1.59 18.23 18.30
N SER A 109 0.27 18.30 18.47
CA SER A 109 -0.51 17.37 19.29
C SER A 109 -0.87 16.09 18.54
N HIS A 110 -1.02 14.99 19.28
CA HIS A 110 -1.29 13.68 18.73
C HIS A 110 -2.61 13.09 19.24
N LEU A 111 -3.47 12.68 18.30
CA LEU A 111 -4.85 12.28 18.63
C LEU A 111 -4.94 11.15 19.65
N LYS A 112 -4.06 10.14 19.61
CA LYS A 112 -4.17 9.02 20.55
C LYS A 112 -3.96 9.46 22.00
N GLY A 113 -3.10 10.45 22.23
CA GLY A 113 -2.92 11.08 23.54
C GLY A 113 -4.18 11.81 24.01
N ILE A 114 -4.81 12.59 23.13
CA ILE A 114 -6.10 13.26 23.40
C ILE A 114 -7.20 12.25 23.74
N PHE A 115 -7.27 11.12 23.05
CA PHE A 115 -8.23 10.06 23.39
C PHE A 115 -7.97 9.46 24.78
N ASN A 116 -6.71 9.31 25.19
CA ASN A 116 -6.39 8.87 26.56
C ASN A 116 -6.81 9.93 27.59
N LEU A 117 -6.65 11.22 27.27
CA LEU A 117 -7.11 12.33 28.11
C LEU A 117 -8.64 12.30 28.28
N ILE A 118 -9.38 12.10 27.18
CA ILE A 118 -10.85 11.96 27.19
C ILE A 118 -11.30 10.83 28.13
N GLU A 119 -10.65 9.66 28.04
CA GLU A 119 -10.93 8.52 28.91
C GLU A 119 -10.65 8.85 30.39
N ASP A 120 -9.49 9.45 30.69
CA ASP A 120 -9.09 9.80 32.06
C ASP A 120 -9.96 10.93 32.67
N VAL A 121 -10.58 11.76 31.83
CA VAL A 121 -11.57 12.78 32.23
C VAL A 121 -12.98 12.20 32.41
N GLY A 122 -13.20 10.94 32.00
CA GLY A 122 -14.48 10.23 32.12
C GLY A 122 -15.47 10.53 30.98
N LEU A 123 -14.99 11.03 29.84
CA LEU A 123 -15.76 11.18 28.61
C LEU A 123 -15.63 9.90 27.76
N ASP A 124 -16.60 9.65 26.87
CA ASP A 124 -16.53 8.55 25.89
C ASP A 124 -16.84 9.06 24.48
N CYS A 125 -15.89 8.84 23.58
CA CYS A 125 -16.06 9.14 22.17
C CYS A 125 -16.94 8.09 21.47
N GLU A 126 -16.99 6.84 21.97
CA GLU A 126 -17.56 5.66 21.29
C GLU A 126 -16.77 5.19 20.05
N PHE A 127 -15.53 5.64 19.86
CA PHE A 127 -14.67 5.25 18.74
C PHE A 127 -13.43 4.50 19.21
N ASP A 128 -12.88 3.66 18.34
CA ASP A 128 -11.57 3.01 18.52
C ASP A 128 -10.73 3.19 17.24
N PHE A 129 -9.41 3.02 17.39
CA PHE A 129 -8.44 3.10 16.30
C PHE A 129 -8.26 1.72 15.65
N TYR A 130 -8.22 1.66 14.33
CA TYR A 130 -8.14 0.45 13.53
C TYR A 130 -7.12 0.57 12.39
N THR A 131 -6.44 -0.54 12.09
CA THR A 131 -5.64 -0.68 10.86
C THR A 131 -6.55 -0.90 9.65
N PRO A 132 -6.04 -0.84 8.40
CA PRO A 132 -6.82 -1.14 7.20
C PRO A 132 -7.50 -2.52 7.21
N GLU A 133 -6.92 -3.49 7.90
CA GLU A 133 -7.48 -4.84 8.07
C GLU A 133 -8.55 -4.91 9.19
N LEU A 134 -8.96 -3.77 9.74
CA LEU A 134 -9.87 -3.64 10.88
C LEU A 134 -9.37 -4.35 12.14
N LYS A 135 -8.05 -4.48 12.31
CA LYS A 135 -7.46 -4.86 13.61
C LYS A 135 -7.37 -3.62 14.48
N ARG A 136 -7.67 -3.73 15.78
CA ARG A 136 -7.45 -2.63 16.72
C ARG A 136 -5.99 -2.17 16.65
N ALA A 137 -5.79 -0.86 16.55
CA ALA A 137 -4.47 -0.28 16.44
C ALA A 137 -3.66 -0.54 17.72
N THR A 138 -2.43 -0.96 17.53
CA THR A 138 -1.41 -1.06 18.58
C THR A 138 -0.54 0.17 18.57
N ARG A 139 0.27 0.37 19.61
CA ARG A 139 1.25 1.45 19.62
C ARG A 139 2.16 1.41 18.39
N ASN A 140 2.65 0.23 18.03
CA ASN A 140 3.51 0.08 16.86
C ASN A 140 2.78 0.52 15.58
N SER A 141 1.54 0.08 15.35
CA SER A 141 0.81 0.46 14.15
C SER A 141 0.52 1.96 14.08
N ILE A 142 0.24 2.64 15.20
CA ILE A 142 0.06 4.10 15.20
C ILE A 142 1.34 4.84 14.81
N LEU A 143 2.51 4.32 15.22
CA LEU A 143 3.80 4.93 14.89
C LEU A 143 4.27 4.62 13.45
N THR A 144 3.85 3.49 12.87
CA THR A 144 4.38 3.02 11.58
C THR A 144 3.40 3.12 10.41
N SER A 145 2.10 3.17 10.67
CA SER A 145 1.05 3.17 9.65
C SER A 145 0.53 4.59 9.45
N LYS A 146 0.56 5.10 8.21
CA LYS A 146 -0.08 6.40 7.91
C LYS A 146 -1.61 6.30 7.86
N ASN A 147 -2.14 5.14 7.51
CA ASN A 147 -3.57 4.95 7.35
C ASN A 147 -4.14 4.21 8.57
N ILE A 148 -4.33 4.96 9.65
CA ILE A 148 -5.12 4.52 10.80
C ILE A 148 -6.52 5.12 10.67
N PHE A 149 -7.52 4.31 10.97
CA PHE A 149 -8.92 4.68 10.90
C PHE A 149 -9.50 4.77 12.30
N LEU A 150 -10.25 5.82 12.57
CA LEU A 150 -11.08 5.92 13.75
C LEU A 150 -12.49 5.50 13.37
N ILE A 151 -13.05 4.46 14.00
CA ILE A 151 -14.35 3.90 13.63
C ILE A 151 -15.23 3.75 14.86
N ARG A 152 -16.52 4.10 14.74
CA ARG A 152 -17.51 3.96 15.82
C ARG A 152 -17.63 2.49 16.23
N LYS A 153 -17.44 2.21 17.53
CA LYS A 153 -17.41 0.86 18.12
C LYS A 153 -18.64 0.02 17.76
N SER A 154 -19.82 0.65 17.67
CA SER A 154 -21.08 -0.02 17.34
C SER A 154 -21.15 -0.50 15.87
N SER A 155 -20.50 0.20 14.94
CA SER A 155 -20.57 -0.09 13.50
C SER A 155 -19.52 -1.10 13.03
N VAL A 156 -18.41 -1.27 13.76
CA VAL A 156 -17.24 -2.09 13.36
C VAL A 156 -17.62 -3.50 12.92
N LYS A 157 -18.50 -4.21 13.67
CA LYS A 157 -18.91 -5.58 13.30
C LYS A 157 -19.65 -5.65 11.96
N GLY A 158 -20.39 -4.61 11.60
CA GLY A 158 -21.05 -4.49 10.30
C GLY A 158 -20.04 -4.29 9.18
N ILE A 159 -19.13 -3.33 9.39
CA ILE A 159 -18.05 -2.99 8.46
C ILE A 159 -17.11 -4.19 8.24
N GLU A 160 -16.77 -4.96 9.27
CA GLU A 160 -15.97 -6.18 9.14
C GLU A 160 -16.62 -7.23 8.23
N LYS A 161 -17.94 -7.40 8.31
CA LYS A 161 -18.68 -8.33 7.44
C LYS A 161 -18.66 -7.84 5.99
N MET A 162 -18.88 -6.55 5.79
CA MET A 162 -18.81 -5.91 4.47
C MET A 162 -17.41 -6.05 3.86
N LEU A 163 -16.36 -5.78 4.62
CA LEU A 163 -14.96 -5.92 4.17
C LEU A 163 -14.64 -7.38 3.84
N LYS A 164 -15.02 -8.34 4.69
CA LYS A 164 -14.83 -9.77 4.41
C LYS A 164 -15.51 -10.19 3.11
N LYS A 165 -16.71 -9.67 2.86
CA LYS A 165 -17.44 -9.92 1.61
C LYS A 165 -16.70 -9.34 0.41
N ALA A 166 -16.28 -8.07 0.49
CA ALA A 166 -15.47 -7.42 -0.54
C ALA A 166 -14.19 -8.21 -0.84
N GLN A 167 -13.47 -8.66 0.19
CA GLN A 167 -12.27 -9.48 0.04
C GLN A 167 -12.52 -10.83 -0.64
N GLY A 168 -13.74 -11.38 -0.57
CA GLY A 168 -14.10 -12.67 -1.18
C GLY A 168 -14.47 -12.60 -2.66
N VAL A 169 -14.90 -11.43 -3.16
CA VAL A 169 -15.36 -11.29 -4.55
C VAL A 169 -14.27 -11.59 -5.58
N PRO A 170 -13.04 -11.05 -5.47
CA PRO A 170 -11.98 -11.29 -6.46
C PRO A 170 -11.65 -12.77 -6.68
N GLY A 171 -11.79 -13.62 -5.66
CA GLY A 171 -11.35 -15.02 -5.72
C GLY A 171 -11.90 -15.79 -6.94
N ARG A 172 -13.14 -15.51 -7.35
CA ARG A 172 -13.78 -16.16 -8.52
C ARG A 172 -13.75 -15.31 -9.79
N CYS A 173 -13.82 -14.00 -9.72
CA CYS A 173 -13.78 -13.14 -10.92
C CYS A 173 -12.36 -12.71 -11.34
N GLY A 174 -11.34 -13.11 -10.59
CA GLY A 174 -9.96 -12.66 -10.80
C GLY A 174 -9.75 -11.30 -10.15
N ILE A 175 -10.19 -10.24 -10.83
CA ILE A 175 -10.17 -8.87 -10.32
C ILE A 175 -11.62 -8.42 -10.19
N ALA A 176 -12.02 -7.88 -9.04
CA ALA A 176 -13.39 -7.46 -8.79
C ALA A 176 -13.52 -5.95 -9.00
N ASN A 177 -14.73 -5.50 -9.36
CA ASN A 177 -15.10 -4.10 -9.25
C ASN A 177 -15.94 -3.91 -7.98
N LEU A 178 -15.61 -2.92 -7.16
CA LEU A 178 -16.30 -2.71 -5.88
C LEU A 178 -17.78 -2.33 -6.07
N LYS A 179 -18.14 -1.76 -7.23
CA LYS A 179 -19.53 -1.41 -7.56
C LYS A 179 -20.50 -2.59 -7.51
N TYR A 180 -19.98 -3.81 -7.64
CA TYR A 180 -20.75 -5.05 -7.51
C TYR A 180 -21.42 -5.20 -6.14
N LEU A 181 -20.96 -4.44 -5.15
CA LEU A 181 -21.44 -4.46 -3.78
C LEU A 181 -22.10 -3.12 -3.37
N ASN A 182 -22.36 -2.19 -4.30
CA ASN A 182 -22.89 -0.84 -3.98
C ASN A 182 -24.08 -0.86 -3.01
N GLU A 183 -25.12 -1.63 -3.33
CA GLU A 183 -26.33 -1.74 -2.50
C GLU A 183 -26.05 -2.31 -1.10
N GLU A 184 -25.06 -3.19 -1.01
CA GLU A 184 -24.74 -3.93 0.21
C GLU A 184 -23.80 -3.15 1.12
N LEU A 185 -22.94 -2.30 0.54
CA LEU A 185 -22.02 -1.42 1.26
C LEU A 185 -22.72 -0.13 1.72
N GLY A 186 -23.65 0.39 0.92
CA GLY A 186 -24.41 1.60 1.24
C GLY A 186 -23.50 2.77 1.62
N GLU A 187 -23.78 3.40 2.76
CA GLU A 187 -23.01 4.53 3.30
C GLU A 187 -21.53 4.20 3.61
N TYR A 188 -21.19 2.92 3.76
CA TYR A 188 -19.82 2.49 4.05
C TYR A 188 -19.00 2.20 2.79
N TYR A 189 -19.52 2.45 1.58
CA TYR A 189 -18.78 2.23 0.34
C TYR A 189 -17.41 2.91 0.35
N SER A 190 -17.36 4.20 0.67
CA SER A 190 -16.11 4.99 0.70
C SER A 190 -15.13 4.52 1.77
N LEU A 191 -15.62 4.10 2.95
CA LEU A 191 -14.77 3.51 3.97
C LEU A 191 -14.16 2.19 3.48
N ILE A 192 -14.97 1.32 2.88
CA ILE A 192 -14.51 0.03 2.39
C ILE A 192 -13.51 0.19 1.25
N SER A 193 -13.70 1.14 0.32
CA SER A 193 -12.69 1.45 -0.69
C SER A 193 -11.38 1.92 -0.06
N LEU A 194 -11.43 2.83 0.92
CA LEU A 194 -10.23 3.31 1.62
C LEU A 194 -9.49 2.19 2.37
N LEU A 195 -10.23 1.29 3.03
CA LEU A 195 -9.66 0.13 3.72
C LEU A 195 -9.00 -0.85 2.73
N ILE A 196 -9.63 -1.07 1.57
CA ILE A 196 -9.03 -1.88 0.50
C ILE A 196 -7.76 -1.20 0.00
N GLU A 197 -7.82 0.06 -0.44
CA GLU A 197 -6.66 0.82 -0.95
C GLU A 197 -5.50 0.87 0.04
N SER A 198 -5.82 1.02 1.32
CA SER A 198 -4.83 1.09 2.40
C SER A 198 -4.27 -0.27 2.81
N SER A 199 -4.86 -1.37 2.33
CA SER A 199 -4.37 -2.70 2.67
C SER A 199 -3.06 -2.98 1.91
N PRO A 200 -1.99 -3.41 2.60
CA PRO A 200 -0.69 -3.63 2.00
C PRO A 200 -0.69 -4.82 1.01
N THR A 201 -1.69 -5.70 1.10
CA THR A 201 -1.81 -6.88 0.23
C THR A 201 -2.77 -6.68 -0.93
N SER A 202 -3.27 -5.46 -1.12
CA SER A 202 -4.20 -5.14 -2.19
C SER A 202 -3.47 -4.54 -3.40
N TRP A 203 -3.99 -4.87 -4.57
CA TRP A 203 -3.78 -4.11 -5.78
C TRP A 203 -5.10 -3.41 -6.13
N VAL A 204 -5.03 -2.13 -6.47
CA VAL A 204 -6.18 -1.28 -6.77
C VAL A 204 -5.92 -0.47 -8.04
N ARG A 205 -6.96 -0.30 -8.85
CA ARG A 205 -6.97 0.57 -10.03
C ARG A 205 -8.32 1.25 -10.16
N VAL A 206 -8.31 2.56 -10.30
CA VAL A 206 -9.52 3.35 -10.56
C VAL A 206 -9.45 3.89 -11.98
N ILE A 207 -10.46 3.57 -12.79
CA ILE A 207 -10.63 4.12 -14.14
C ILE A 207 -12.05 4.66 -14.22
N ASP A 208 -12.18 5.97 -14.46
CA ASP A 208 -13.46 6.68 -14.44
C ASP A 208 -14.19 6.50 -13.09
N ASP A 209 -15.35 5.84 -13.09
CA ASP A 209 -16.13 5.52 -11.88
C ASP A 209 -15.91 4.07 -11.40
N ASP A 210 -15.05 3.30 -12.08
CA ASP A 210 -14.82 1.89 -11.79
C ASP A 210 -13.63 1.67 -10.86
N TYR A 211 -13.90 1.10 -9.69
CA TYR A 211 -12.91 0.75 -8.68
C TYR A 211 -12.58 -0.75 -8.76
N TRP A 212 -11.46 -1.09 -9.40
CA TRP A 212 -11.00 -2.46 -9.56
C TRP A 212 -10.00 -2.85 -8.48
N TYR A 213 -10.12 -4.06 -7.94
CA TYR A 213 -9.23 -4.53 -6.89
C TYR A 213 -9.06 -6.06 -6.85
N ILE A 214 -7.93 -6.48 -6.29
CA ILE A 214 -7.58 -7.88 -5.99
C ILE A 214 -6.71 -7.91 -4.72
N PHE A 215 -6.86 -8.96 -3.93
CA PHE A 215 -5.97 -9.26 -2.79
C PHE A 215 -4.97 -10.32 -3.21
N GLU A 216 -3.68 -9.98 -3.14
CA GLU A 216 -2.58 -10.82 -3.61
C GLU A 216 -2.08 -11.81 -2.54
N ASN A 217 -2.68 -11.82 -1.35
CA ASN A 217 -2.36 -12.77 -0.27
C ASN A 217 -3.41 -13.89 -0.12
N ARG A 218 -4.23 -14.14 -1.16
CA ARG A 218 -5.36 -15.07 -1.12
C ARG A 218 -5.48 -15.84 -2.43
N ASP A 219 -6.10 -17.02 -2.34
CA ASP A 219 -6.46 -17.80 -3.52
C ASP A 219 -7.28 -16.98 -4.50
N ASN A 220 -6.83 -16.98 -5.76
CA ASN A 220 -7.45 -16.18 -6.80
C ASN A 220 -7.35 -16.86 -8.16
N THR A 221 -8.42 -16.78 -8.95
CA THR A 221 -8.45 -17.40 -10.28
C THR A 221 -7.33 -16.93 -11.20
N ILE A 222 -7.04 -15.62 -11.27
CA ILE A 222 -5.99 -15.09 -12.16
C ILE A 222 -4.62 -15.52 -11.66
N ILE A 223 -4.38 -15.51 -10.34
CA ILE A 223 -3.12 -16.02 -9.77
C ILE A 223 -2.95 -17.50 -10.14
N ASN A 224 -3.98 -18.33 -9.94
CA ASN A 224 -3.95 -19.75 -10.30
C ASN A 224 -3.72 -19.97 -11.81
N TYR A 225 -4.19 -19.05 -12.67
CA TYR A 225 -3.87 -19.08 -14.10
C TYR A 225 -2.40 -18.79 -14.34
N CYS A 226 -1.81 -17.80 -13.67
CA CYS A 226 -0.36 -17.54 -13.73
C CYS A 226 0.45 -18.76 -13.28
N GLU A 227 0.12 -19.35 -12.14
CA GLU A 227 0.80 -20.54 -11.61
C GLU A 227 0.81 -21.69 -12.61
N LYS A 228 -0.28 -21.85 -13.38
CA LYS A 228 -0.40 -22.88 -14.41
C LYS A 228 0.35 -22.53 -15.68
N VAL A 229 0.15 -21.32 -16.20
CA VAL A 229 0.75 -20.87 -17.46
C VAL A 229 2.28 -20.86 -17.36
N PHE A 230 2.81 -20.24 -16.32
CA PHE A 230 4.26 -20.11 -16.14
C PHE A 230 4.93 -21.39 -15.62
N GLY A 231 4.15 -22.46 -15.37
CA GLY A 231 4.69 -23.82 -15.27
C GLY A 231 5.08 -24.43 -16.62
N VAL A 232 4.75 -23.76 -17.73
CA VAL A 232 4.93 -24.24 -19.11
C VAL A 232 5.79 -23.30 -19.95
N ILE A 233 5.67 -21.99 -19.70
CA ILE A 233 6.39 -20.93 -20.43
C ILE A 233 7.23 -20.09 -19.47
N GLU A 234 8.28 -19.46 -19.97
CA GLU A 234 9.11 -18.55 -19.14
C GLU A 234 8.62 -17.10 -19.22
N TYR A 235 8.30 -16.62 -20.43
CA TYR A 235 7.87 -15.24 -20.68
C TYR A 235 6.59 -15.18 -21.49
N CYS A 236 5.79 -14.14 -21.27
CA CYS A 236 4.58 -13.86 -22.05
C CYS A 236 4.40 -12.35 -22.29
N ASP A 237 3.96 -11.99 -23.48
CA ASP A 237 3.48 -10.64 -23.77
C ASP A 237 2.26 -10.29 -22.90
N SER A 238 2.19 -9.05 -22.40
CA SER A 238 1.16 -8.62 -21.45
C SER A 238 -0.24 -8.60 -22.07
N ALA A 239 -0.36 -8.08 -23.30
CA ALA A 239 -1.64 -8.00 -24.00
C ALA A 239 -2.15 -9.41 -24.36
N ARG A 240 -1.26 -10.29 -24.85
CA ARG A 240 -1.59 -11.69 -25.13
C ARG A 240 -2.00 -12.46 -23.88
N LEU A 241 -1.32 -12.24 -22.75
CA LEU A 241 -1.68 -12.84 -21.46
C LEU A 241 -3.08 -12.39 -21.03
N ALA A 242 -3.34 -11.08 -21.08
CA ALA A 242 -4.61 -10.49 -20.69
C ALA A 242 -5.78 -10.98 -21.53
N ALA A 243 -5.65 -10.99 -22.86
CA ALA A 243 -6.68 -11.51 -23.77
C ALA A 243 -6.98 -13.00 -23.51
N THR A 244 -5.93 -13.79 -23.27
CA THR A 244 -6.08 -15.23 -22.98
C THR A 244 -6.78 -15.46 -21.65
N PHE A 245 -6.41 -14.73 -20.60
CA PHE A 245 -7.05 -14.81 -19.29
C PHE A 245 -8.49 -14.33 -19.33
N ARG A 246 -8.78 -13.26 -20.08
CA ARG A 246 -10.17 -12.80 -20.28
C ARG A 246 -11.02 -13.89 -20.91
N ASN A 247 -10.53 -14.53 -21.97
CA ASN A 247 -11.23 -15.62 -22.65
C ASN A 247 -11.40 -16.85 -21.74
N ALA A 248 -10.41 -17.17 -20.91
CA ALA A 248 -10.51 -18.26 -19.93
C ALA A 248 -11.56 -17.98 -18.85
N LEU A 249 -11.65 -16.72 -18.39
CA LEU A 249 -12.69 -16.27 -17.47
C LEU A 249 -14.09 -16.37 -18.09
N ASP A 250 -14.26 -16.01 -19.37
CA ASP A 250 -15.54 -16.09 -20.08
C ASP A 250 -16.12 -17.52 -20.17
N GLY A 251 -15.27 -18.54 -20.10
CA GLY A 251 -15.73 -19.93 -20.03
C GLY A 251 -16.30 -20.34 -18.68
N ARG A 252 -16.27 -19.46 -17.68
CA ARG A 252 -16.74 -19.74 -16.33
C ARG A 252 -18.06 -19.02 -16.09
N THR A 253 -18.94 -19.67 -15.33
CA THR A 253 -20.20 -19.07 -14.90
C THR A 253 -19.99 -18.40 -13.53
N TYR A 254 -20.28 -17.10 -13.47
CA TYR A 254 -20.27 -16.36 -12.22
C TYR A 254 -21.30 -15.23 -12.26
N LYS A 255 -21.77 -14.81 -11.07
CA LYS A 255 -22.84 -13.80 -10.95
C LYS A 255 -22.38 -12.38 -11.27
N TYR A 256 -21.09 -12.10 -11.18
CA TYR A 256 -20.54 -10.77 -11.45
C TYR A 256 -19.75 -10.76 -12.75
N PRO A 257 -19.73 -9.62 -13.46
CA PRO A 257 -18.91 -9.46 -14.65
C PRO A 257 -17.42 -9.67 -14.35
N TYR A 258 -16.71 -10.24 -15.32
CA TYR A 258 -15.27 -10.37 -15.29
C TYR A 258 -14.57 -9.06 -15.68
N PRO A 259 -13.33 -8.83 -15.22
CA PRO A 259 -12.58 -7.63 -15.55
C PRO A 259 -12.29 -7.54 -17.05
N PRO A 260 -12.29 -6.34 -17.66
CA PRO A 260 -11.91 -6.16 -19.05
C PRO A 260 -10.41 -6.45 -19.24
N GLU A 261 -10.01 -6.76 -20.48
CA GLU A 261 -8.62 -7.11 -20.83
C GLU A 261 -7.61 -6.09 -20.34
N LYS A 262 -7.89 -4.79 -20.55
CA LYS A 262 -7.04 -3.69 -20.07
C LYS A 262 -6.75 -3.76 -18.57
N ILE A 263 -7.74 -4.11 -17.74
CA ILE A 263 -7.55 -4.23 -16.29
C ILE A 263 -6.70 -5.45 -15.92
N ILE A 264 -6.90 -6.56 -16.64
CA ILE A 264 -6.07 -7.76 -16.46
C ILE A 264 -4.62 -7.44 -16.83
N GLU A 265 -4.40 -6.74 -17.95
CA GLU A 265 -3.07 -6.32 -18.39
C GLU A 265 -2.40 -5.40 -17.37
N GLU A 266 -3.09 -4.36 -16.90
CA GLU A 266 -2.56 -3.44 -15.89
C GLU A 266 -2.17 -4.17 -14.60
N TYR A 267 -2.99 -5.14 -14.16
CA TYR A 267 -2.64 -6.00 -13.04
C TYR A 267 -1.40 -6.85 -13.34
N SER A 268 -1.37 -7.56 -14.47
CA SER A 268 -0.25 -8.41 -14.87
C SER A 268 1.08 -7.66 -14.94
N VAL A 269 1.08 -6.38 -15.33
CA VAL A 269 2.29 -5.55 -15.39
C VAL A 269 2.74 -5.05 -14.02
N SER A 270 1.85 -4.95 -13.03
CA SER A 270 2.14 -4.29 -11.74
C SER A 270 1.93 -5.16 -10.49
N SER A 271 1.59 -6.44 -10.68
CA SER A 271 1.40 -7.42 -9.60
C SER A 271 2.71 -7.75 -8.88
N VAL A 272 2.61 -8.05 -7.58
CA VAL A 272 3.74 -8.60 -6.79
C VAL A 272 4.21 -9.97 -7.28
N TYR A 273 3.46 -10.64 -8.14
CA TYR A 273 3.85 -11.94 -8.66
C TYR A 273 4.53 -11.89 -10.03
N MET A 274 4.59 -10.71 -10.65
CA MET A 274 5.10 -10.54 -12.01
C MET A 274 6.37 -9.71 -12.04
N VAL A 275 7.21 -10.00 -13.02
CA VAL A 275 8.43 -9.27 -13.36
C VAL A 275 8.30 -8.83 -14.80
N ASN A 276 8.43 -7.52 -15.04
CA ASN A 276 8.42 -6.99 -16.40
C ASN A 276 9.86 -6.91 -16.91
N THR A 277 10.16 -7.68 -17.94
CA THR A 277 11.48 -7.73 -18.58
C THR A 277 11.36 -7.30 -20.04
N GLY A 278 12.48 -6.98 -20.70
CA GLY A 278 12.48 -6.72 -22.15
C GLY A 278 11.92 -7.89 -22.97
N SER A 279 11.96 -9.11 -22.44
CA SER A 279 11.45 -10.34 -23.07
C SER A 279 9.96 -10.61 -22.79
N GLY A 280 9.30 -9.77 -21.98
CA GLY A 280 7.91 -9.94 -21.55
C GLY A 280 7.75 -10.17 -20.05
N LEU A 281 6.53 -10.49 -19.65
CA LEU A 281 6.17 -10.79 -18.27
C LEU A 281 6.67 -12.17 -17.85
N LYS A 282 7.22 -12.26 -16.64
CA LYS A 282 7.64 -13.49 -15.98
C LYS A 282 6.99 -13.61 -14.61
N PHE A 283 6.50 -14.80 -14.26
CA PHE A 283 5.93 -15.07 -12.95
C PHE A 283 7.00 -15.57 -11.97
N VAL A 284 6.96 -15.08 -10.73
CA VAL A 284 7.88 -15.48 -9.65
C VAL A 284 7.19 -16.17 -8.48
N GLY A 285 5.89 -16.48 -8.61
CA GLY A 285 5.18 -17.32 -7.66
C GLY A 285 5.46 -18.80 -7.86
N GLN A 286 4.81 -19.63 -7.04
CA GLN A 286 4.91 -21.09 -7.17
C GLN A 286 4.08 -21.57 -8.35
N THR A 287 4.65 -22.43 -9.20
CA THR A 287 3.93 -22.98 -10.36
C THR A 287 3.20 -24.27 -10.00
N THR A 288 2.14 -24.59 -10.74
CA THR A 288 1.35 -25.81 -10.55
C THR A 288 1.64 -26.86 -11.62
N LYS A 289 1.38 -28.13 -11.29
CA LYS A 289 1.49 -29.24 -12.25
C LYS A 289 0.25 -29.30 -13.14
N LEU A 290 0.47 -29.62 -14.40
CA LEU A 290 -0.58 -29.88 -15.37
C LEU A 290 -1.23 -31.24 -15.17
N ASN A 291 -2.52 -31.34 -15.50
CA ASN A 291 -3.20 -32.63 -15.64
C ASN A 291 -2.90 -33.30 -17.01
N GLU A 292 -3.31 -34.55 -17.20
CA GLU A 292 -2.96 -35.32 -18.40
C GLU A 292 -3.51 -34.71 -19.70
N ILE A 293 -4.77 -34.24 -19.73
CA ILE A 293 -5.34 -33.61 -20.93
C ILE A 293 -4.63 -32.30 -21.28
N GLU A 294 -4.19 -31.53 -20.27
CA GLU A 294 -3.38 -30.32 -20.47
C GLU A 294 -2.00 -30.67 -21.03
N LYS A 295 -1.35 -31.73 -20.54
CA LYS A 295 -0.06 -32.21 -21.07
C LYS A 295 -0.18 -32.63 -22.54
N ASP A 296 -1.20 -33.43 -22.88
CA ASP A 296 -1.46 -33.86 -24.26
C ASP A 296 -1.76 -32.65 -25.17
N LEU A 297 -2.58 -31.71 -24.71
CA LEU A 297 -2.89 -30.49 -25.46
C LEU A 297 -1.64 -29.66 -25.75
N ILE A 298 -0.81 -29.40 -24.74
CA ILE A 298 0.39 -28.59 -24.94
C ILE A 298 1.40 -29.36 -25.78
N SER A 299 1.45 -30.70 -25.69
CA SER A 299 2.28 -31.53 -26.58
C SER A 299 1.88 -31.35 -28.05
N PHE A 300 0.58 -31.23 -28.33
CA PHE A 300 0.07 -30.97 -29.67
C PHE A 300 0.37 -29.56 -30.18
N LEU A 301 0.24 -28.55 -29.32
CA LEU A 301 0.45 -27.13 -29.67
C LEU A 301 1.93 -26.70 -29.66
N ASP A 302 2.87 -27.61 -29.37
CA ASP A 302 4.29 -27.26 -29.19
C ASP A 302 4.93 -26.62 -30.43
N SER A 303 5.89 -25.72 -30.20
CA SER A 303 6.74 -25.02 -31.18
C SER A 303 6.04 -24.38 -32.39
N GLY A 304 5.30 -23.29 -32.16
CA GLY A 304 4.85 -22.38 -33.23
C GLY A 304 3.68 -22.90 -34.08
N LYS A 305 3.15 -24.08 -33.75
CA LYS A 305 2.00 -24.66 -34.42
C LYS A 305 0.71 -23.97 -33.99
N THR A 306 -0.05 -23.51 -34.97
CA THR A 306 -1.44 -23.08 -34.81
C THR A 306 -2.38 -24.20 -35.22
N ALA A 307 -3.58 -24.25 -34.64
CA ALA A 307 -4.59 -25.25 -34.99
C ALA A 307 -6.00 -24.67 -34.98
N SER A 308 -6.90 -25.33 -35.69
CA SER A 308 -8.34 -25.13 -35.62
C SER A 308 -8.95 -25.98 -34.49
N PHE A 309 -10.17 -25.62 -34.06
CA PHE A 309 -10.88 -26.41 -33.05
C PHE A 309 -11.13 -27.88 -33.46
N PRO A 310 -11.54 -28.19 -34.72
CA PRO A 310 -11.69 -29.58 -35.15
C PRO A 310 -10.40 -30.41 -35.00
N GLU A 311 -9.25 -29.87 -35.39
CA GLU A 311 -7.97 -30.58 -35.26
C GLU A 311 -7.63 -30.90 -33.80
N LEU A 312 -7.84 -29.93 -32.90
CA LEU A 312 -7.64 -30.14 -31.46
C LEU A 312 -8.62 -31.17 -30.89
N ARG A 313 -9.89 -31.08 -31.28
CA ARG A 313 -10.94 -32.00 -30.82
C ARG A 313 -10.62 -33.42 -31.25
N ASP A 314 -10.26 -33.63 -32.51
CA ASP A 314 -10.03 -34.95 -33.07
C ASP A 314 -8.80 -35.59 -32.40
N TYR A 315 -7.69 -34.84 -32.27
CA TYR A 315 -6.50 -35.30 -31.54
C TYR A 315 -6.79 -35.70 -30.08
N LEU A 316 -7.51 -34.87 -29.32
CA LEU A 316 -7.82 -35.16 -27.91
C LEU A 316 -8.88 -36.27 -27.77
N SER A 317 -9.77 -36.41 -28.75
CA SER A 317 -10.76 -37.49 -28.77
C SER A 317 -10.09 -38.85 -29.03
N GLU A 318 -9.09 -38.91 -29.92
CA GLU A 318 -8.26 -40.12 -30.13
C GLU A 318 -7.48 -40.54 -28.88
N LYS A 319 -7.13 -39.58 -28.02
CA LYS A 319 -6.53 -39.82 -26.70
C LYS A 319 -7.54 -40.28 -25.63
N GLY A 320 -8.83 -40.36 -25.97
CA GLY A 320 -9.87 -40.88 -25.09
C GLY A 320 -10.57 -39.83 -24.21
N TYR A 321 -10.38 -38.54 -24.46
CA TYR A 321 -11.03 -37.50 -23.67
C TYR A 321 -12.46 -37.19 -24.14
N GLY A 322 -13.37 -36.97 -23.19
CA GLY A 322 -14.76 -36.58 -23.50
C GLY A 322 -14.88 -35.15 -24.02
N SER A 323 -15.89 -34.90 -24.87
CA SER A 323 -16.12 -33.61 -25.54
C SER A 323 -16.20 -32.41 -24.59
N ALA A 324 -16.83 -32.57 -23.42
CA ALA A 324 -16.93 -31.50 -22.42
C ALA A 324 -15.55 -31.10 -21.85
N HIS A 325 -14.67 -32.08 -21.59
CA HIS A 325 -13.30 -31.82 -21.13
C HIS A 325 -12.46 -31.17 -22.23
N ILE A 326 -12.61 -31.64 -23.47
CA ILE A 326 -11.94 -31.06 -24.64
C ILE A 326 -12.31 -29.59 -24.80
N GLN A 327 -13.61 -29.27 -24.83
CA GLN A 327 -14.06 -27.88 -24.97
C GLN A 327 -13.52 -26.98 -23.86
N LYS A 328 -13.55 -27.44 -22.60
CA LYS A 328 -13.03 -26.69 -21.46
C LYS A 328 -11.52 -26.45 -21.54
N THR A 329 -10.75 -27.48 -21.89
CA THR A 329 -9.28 -27.42 -21.95
C THR A 329 -8.77 -26.70 -23.20
N THR A 330 -9.63 -26.42 -24.19
CA THR A 330 -9.27 -25.68 -25.42
C THR A 330 -9.86 -24.27 -25.43
N ASN A 331 -11.18 -24.13 -25.51
CA ASN A 331 -11.87 -22.87 -25.78
C ASN A 331 -11.75 -21.83 -24.66
N SER A 332 -11.57 -22.28 -23.42
CA SER A 332 -11.52 -21.41 -22.24
C SER A 332 -10.36 -21.76 -21.32
N SER A 333 -9.27 -22.23 -21.91
CA SER A 333 -8.06 -22.58 -21.17
C SER A 333 -7.16 -21.36 -20.99
N PRO A 334 -6.58 -21.14 -19.81
CA PRO A 334 -5.56 -20.11 -19.63
C PRO A 334 -4.26 -20.44 -20.36
N LEU A 335 -4.07 -21.69 -20.83
CA LEU A 335 -2.87 -22.11 -21.56
C LEU A 335 -2.96 -21.84 -23.06
N VAL A 336 -4.15 -21.55 -23.59
CA VAL A 336 -4.41 -21.48 -25.03
C VAL A 336 -4.88 -20.09 -25.41
N HIS A 337 -4.12 -19.42 -26.26
CA HIS A 337 -4.56 -18.20 -26.90
C HIS A 337 -5.47 -18.54 -28.08
N VAL A 338 -6.65 -17.93 -28.12
CA VAL A 338 -7.66 -18.11 -29.16
C VAL A 338 -7.80 -16.81 -29.94
N ASP A 339 -7.22 -16.78 -31.13
CA ASP A 339 -7.36 -15.66 -32.06
C ASP A 339 -8.70 -15.77 -32.80
N LYS A 340 -9.52 -14.72 -32.66
CA LYS A 340 -10.89 -14.62 -33.22
C LYS A 340 -10.99 -13.59 -34.36
N THR A 341 -9.87 -13.03 -34.81
CA THR A 341 -9.83 -11.95 -35.82
C THR A 341 -10.44 -12.34 -37.16
N ASN A 342 -10.33 -13.61 -37.56
CA ASN A 342 -10.90 -14.13 -38.81
C ASN A 342 -12.43 -14.39 -38.75
N GLY A 343 -13.10 -13.93 -37.69
CA GLY A 343 -14.54 -14.05 -37.53
C GLY A 343 -14.98 -15.40 -36.95
N ARG A 344 -16.30 -15.54 -36.78
CA ARG A 344 -16.91 -16.72 -36.15
C ARG A 344 -16.55 -17.99 -36.93
N MET A 345 -16.29 -19.07 -36.21
CA MET A 345 -15.93 -20.40 -36.74
C MET A 345 -14.54 -20.51 -37.39
N HIS A 346 -13.78 -19.42 -37.51
CA HIS A 346 -12.42 -19.41 -38.05
C HIS A 346 -11.38 -19.08 -36.97
N TYR A 347 -11.61 -19.58 -35.76
CA TYR A 347 -10.73 -19.34 -34.63
C TYR A 347 -9.44 -20.13 -34.76
N ILE A 348 -8.33 -19.47 -34.44
CA ILE A 348 -6.99 -20.05 -34.45
C ILE A 348 -6.51 -20.22 -33.02
N TYR A 349 -6.12 -21.44 -32.68
CA TYR A 349 -5.68 -21.84 -31.35
C TYR A 349 -4.16 -22.00 -31.36
N SER A 350 -3.50 -21.43 -30.36
CA SER A 350 -2.05 -21.50 -30.19
C SER A 350 -1.69 -21.51 -28.71
N LEU A 351 -0.49 -22.00 -28.38
CA LEU A 351 0.02 -21.88 -27.02
C LEU A 351 0.17 -20.39 -26.64
N ILE A 352 -0.13 -20.04 -25.38
CA ILE A 352 -0.10 -18.66 -24.91
C ILE A 352 1.28 -18.01 -25.00
N GLY A 353 2.36 -18.79 -24.88
CA GLY A 353 3.74 -18.32 -25.07
C GLY A 353 4.64 -19.43 -25.62
N HIS A 354 5.93 -19.14 -25.75
CA HIS A 354 6.91 -20.14 -26.15
C HIS A 354 7.29 -21.02 -24.96
N ARG A 355 7.44 -22.32 -25.20
CA ARG A 355 7.94 -23.24 -24.17
C ARG A 355 9.37 -22.90 -23.79
N VAL A 356 9.69 -23.18 -22.54
CA VAL A 356 11.07 -23.18 -22.05
C VAL A 356 11.86 -24.23 -22.84
N SER A 357 12.79 -23.81 -23.69
CA SER A 357 13.77 -24.71 -24.30
C SER A 357 14.62 -25.29 -23.18
N SER A 358 14.71 -26.61 -23.08
CA SER A 358 15.54 -27.30 -22.07
C SER A 358 17.05 -27.08 -22.25
N ASP A 359 17.47 -26.39 -23.31
CA ASP A 359 18.86 -26.21 -23.73
C ASP A 359 19.26 -24.76 -24.00
N ASP A 360 18.42 -23.77 -23.67
CA ASP A 360 18.85 -22.38 -23.76
C ASP A 360 19.33 -21.84 -22.41
N ASP A 361 20.44 -21.11 -22.53
CA ASP A 361 21.35 -20.63 -21.52
C ASP A 361 20.69 -20.25 -20.19
N ARG A 362 21.39 -20.52 -19.08
CA ARG A 362 21.03 -19.91 -17.79
C ARG A 362 21.07 -18.40 -18.00
N SER A 363 19.90 -17.82 -18.28
CA SER A 363 19.75 -16.39 -18.45
C SER A 363 20.41 -15.76 -17.24
N VAL A 364 21.42 -14.93 -17.50
CA VAL A 364 22.06 -14.14 -16.48
C VAL A 364 20.91 -13.46 -15.75
N ILE A 365 20.65 -13.86 -14.50
CA ILE A 365 19.60 -13.25 -13.69
C ILE A 365 19.93 -11.77 -13.68
N ASP A 366 19.15 -10.96 -14.39
CA ASP A 366 19.37 -9.53 -14.43
C ASP A 366 19.35 -9.02 -12.99
N ALA A 367 20.19 -8.04 -12.68
CA ALA A 367 20.37 -7.56 -11.31
C ALA A 367 19.00 -7.22 -10.69
N TYR A 368 18.10 -6.64 -11.47
CA TYR A 368 16.72 -6.39 -11.07
C TYR A 368 16.00 -7.66 -10.54
N GLU A 369 16.00 -8.75 -11.31
CA GLU A 369 15.36 -10.01 -10.92
C GLU A 369 15.99 -10.61 -9.65
N PHE A 370 17.32 -10.52 -9.52
CA PHE A 370 18.01 -10.99 -8.32
C PHE A 370 17.55 -10.25 -7.06
N TYR A 371 17.52 -8.91 -7.10
CA TYR A 371 17.09 -8.10 -5.95
C TYR A 371 15.59 -8.23 -5.68
N LEU A 372 14.77 -8.29 -6.72
CA LEU A 372 13.33 -8.49 -6.61
C LEU A 372 12.98 -9.81 -5.91
N ARG A 373 13.65 -10.91 -6.26
CA ARG A 373 13.46 -12.21 -5.59
C ARG A 373 13.86 -12.15 -4.12
N ARG A 374 14.97 -11.48 -3.78
CA ARG A 374 15.40 -11.28 -2.38
C ARG A 374 14.40 -10.46 -1.59
N LEU A 375 13.83 -9.41 -2.18
CA LEU A 375 12.79 -8.59 -1.57
C LEU A 375 11.49 -9.40 -1.38
N ARG A 376 11.01 -10.08 -2.42
CA ARG A 376 9.76 -10.86 -2.37
C ARG A 376 9.83 -12.04 -1.39
N ALA A 377 11.01 -12.56 -1.07
CA ALA A 377 11.19 -13.52 0.02
C ALA A 377 10.75 -12.99 1.40
N LEU A 378 10.60 -11.67 1.57
CA LEU A 378 10.11 -11.04 2.81
C LEU A 378 8.57 -11.09 2.96
N LEU A 379 7.80 -11.43 1.90
CA LEU A 379 6.32 -11.47 1.93
C LEU A 379 5.75 -12.31 3.08
N GLY A 380 6.39 -13.45 3.40
CA GLY A 380 5.92 -14.36 4.46
C GLY A 380 6.30 -13.96 5.89
N ALA A 381 7.31 -13.09 6.05
CA ALA A 381 7.88 -12.72 7.35
C ALA A 381 7.57 -11.27 7.78
N GLY A 382 6.99 -10.48 6.89
CA GLY A 382 6.82 -9.04 7.05
C GLY A 382 8.12 -8.27 6.81
N THR A 383 7.99 -7.03 6.35
CA THR A 383 9.11 -6.10 6.09
C THR A 383 9.64 -5.44 7.37
N ASP A 384 8.83 -5.42 8.44
CA ASP A 384 9.20 -4.80 9.71
C ASP A 384 9.77 -5.84 10.71
N GLU A 385 10.89 -5.54 11.37
CA GLU A 385 11.41 -6.30 12.51
C GLU A 385 11.29 -5.49 13.80
N THR A 386 10.72 -6.09 14.85
CA THR A 386 10.78 -5.55 16.22
C THR A 386 12.13 -5.89 16.86
N ARG A 387 13.04 -4.91 16.90
CA ARG A 387 14.13 -4.80 17.89
C ARG A 387 13.91 -3.50 18.68
N GLU A 388 14.76 -3.23 19.69
CA GLU A 388 14.73 -1.97 20.47
C GLU A 388 14.73 -0.69 19.59
N GLN A 389 15.01 -0.83 18.29
CA GLN A 389 14.59 0.06 17.21
C GLN A 389 14.00 -0.77 16.05
N THR A 390 12.91 -0.32 15.43
CA THR A 390 12.25 -1.01 14.31
C THR A 390 13.17 -1.00 13.08
N ALA A 391 13.73 -2.15 12.71
CA ALA A 391 14.58 -2.27 11.52
C ALA A 391 13.74 -2.68 10.30
N ARG A 392 13.81 -1.90 9.21
CA ARG A 392 13.16 -2.18 7.93
C ARG A 392 14.03 -3.15 7.12
N LYS A 393 13.60 -4.40 6.95
CA LYS A 393 14.40 -5.48 6.34
C LYS A 393 14.67 -5.25 4.85
N GLU A 394 13.68 -4.73 4.14
CA GLU A 394 13.75 -4.38 2.72
C GLU A 394 14.75 -3.25 2.46
N GLN A 395 14.90 -2.30 3.40
CA GLN A 395 15.76 -1.14 3.22
C GLN A 395 17.24 -1.54 3.02
N TYR A 396 17.68 -2.60 3.70
CA TYR A 396 19.04 -3.13 3.51
C TYR A 396 19.24 -3.63 2.06
N ILE A 397 18.27 -4.39 1.54
CA ILE A 397 18.33 -4.95 0.19
C ILE A 397 18.23 -3.84 -0.87
N LEU A 398 17.36 -2.85 -0.65
CA LEU A 398 17.21 -1.67 -1.52
C LEU A 398 18.47 -0.78 -1.51
N LYS A 399 19.15 -0.67 -0.37
CA LYS A 399 20.43 0.04 -0.28
C LYS A 399 21.52 -0.68 -1.07
N GLU A 400 21.60 -2.00 -0.96
CA GLU A 400 22.50 -2.79 -1.80
C GLU A 400 22.16 -2.64 -3.28
N TRP A 401 20.88 -2.65 -3.66
CA TRP A 401 20.45 -2.44 -5.05
C TRP A 401 21.01 -1.12 -5.63
N LEU A 402 20.93 -0.02 -4.88
CA LEU A 402 21.41 1.28 -5.37
C LEU A 402 22.94 1.40 -5.36
N PHE A 403 23.59 0.88 -4.32
CA PHE A 403 24.96 1.28 -3.97
C PHE A 403 25.96 0.15 -3.87
N LYS A 404 25.58 -1.10 -4.15
CA LYS A 404 26.53 -2.22 -4.10
C LYS A 404 27.76 -1.91 -4.96
N ASP A 405 28.93 -2.07 -4.34
CA ASP A 405 30.25 -1.84 -4.92
C ASP A 405 30.53 -0.39 -5.39
N LYS A 406 29.69 0.58 -4.99
CA LYS A 406 29.86 2.00 -5.31
C LYS A 406 30.42 2.80 -4.13
N THR A 407 31.30 3.75 -4.45
CA THR A 407 31.77 4.78 -3.50
C THR A 407 31.07 6.12 -3.73
N HIS A 408 30.62 6.36 -4.96
CA HIS A 408 29.90 7.55 -5.39
C HIS A 408 28.71 7.17 -6.28
N GLU A 409 27.68 8.03 -6.33
CA GLU A 409 26.54 7.94 -7.24
C GLU A 409 25.91 9.33 -7.39
N ASN A 410 25.16 9.55 -8.47
CA ASN A 410 24.48 10.82 -8.71
C ASN A 410 23.14 10.88 -7.97
N CYS A 411 22.84 12.02 -7.36
CA CYS A 411 21.50 12.30 -6.86
C CYS A 411 20.50 12.29 -8.03
N ALA A 412 19.40 11.54 -7.90
CA ALA A 412 18.36 11.45 -8.92
C ALA A 412 17.65 12.78 -9.18
N ILE A 413 17.71 13.71 -8.22
CA ILE A 413 17.05 15.01 -8.28
C ILE A 413 18.02 16.08 -8.81
N CYS A 414 19.04 16.45 -8.05
CA CYS A 414 19.97 17.51 -8.50
C CYS A 414 21.04 17.05 -9.49
N GLY A 415 21.13 15.76 -9.80
CA GLY A 415 22.08 15.18 -10.75
C GLY A 415 23.57 15.31 -10.38
N GLN A 416 23.90 15.89 -9.23
CA GLN A 416 25.28 16.02 -8.75
C GLN A 416 25.80 14.69 -8.20
N GLU A 417 27.10 14.45 -8.36
CA GLU A 417 27.79 13.29 -7.80
C GLU A 417 28.04 13.48 -6.30
N PHE A 418 27.73 12.46 -5.52
CA PHE A 418 27.94 12.44 -4.07
C PHE A 418 28.60 11.15 -3.64
N ASN A 419 29.27 11.19 -2.49
CA ASN A 419 29.64 9.96 -1.81
C ASN A 419 28.37 9.22 -1.37
N VAL A 420 28.36 7.89 -1.45
CA VAL A 420 27.21 7.06 -1.01
C VAL A 420 26.81 7.35 0.44
N LYS A 421 27.75 7.78 1.31
CA LYS A 421 27.46 8.17 2.71
C LYS A 421 26.61 9.44 2.84
N THR A 422 26.56 10.26 1.79
CA THR A 422 25.77 11.50 1.72
C THR A 422 24.50 11.36 0.87
N LEU A 423 24.17 10.13 0.49
CA LEU A 423 22.97 9.76 -0.23
C LEU A 423 22.06 8.91 0.66
N VAL A 424 20.76 9.09 0.50
CA VAL A 424 19.74 8.22 1.08
C VAL A 424 19.10 7.38 -0.01
N THR A 425 18.71 6.15 0.36
CA THR A 425 17.83 5.28 -0.43
C THR A 425 16.39 5.77 -0.25
N ALA A 426 16.06 6.86 -0.93
CA ALA A 426 14.74 7.49 -0.85
C ALA A 426 13.72 6.68 -1.63
N HIS A 427 12.53 6.46 -1.06
CA HIS A 427 11.42 5.91 -1.82
C HIS A 427 10.78 7.00 -2.68
N LYS A 428 10.44 6.67 -3.93
CA LYS A 428 9.71 7.54 -4.86
C LYS A 428 8.31 7.85 -4.32
N LYS A 429 7.60 6.81 -3.87
CA LYS A 429 6.32 6.89 -3.13
C LYS A 429 6.59 6.67 -1.65
N PRO A 430 5.94 7.38 -0.70
CA PRO A 430 6.20 7.19 0.71
C PRO A 430 5.93 5.74 1.05
N ARG A 431 6.87 5.11 1.75
CA ARG A 431 6.80 3.69 2.11
C ARG A 431 5.47 3.32 2.77
N SER A 432 4.93 4.22 3.60
CA SER A 432 3.63 4.09 4.26
C SER A 432 2.45 3.97 3.30
N ASP A 433 2.56 4.57 2.12
CA ASP A 433 1.53 4.64 1.09
C ASP A 433 1.76 3.55 0.04
N CYS A 434 2.93 2.91 0.08
CA CYS A 434 3.26 1.75 -0.72
C CYS A 434 2.51 0.52 -0.18
N ASN A 435 1.90 -0.24 -1.09
CA ASN A 435 1.53 -1.62 -0.81
C ASN A 435 2.79 -2.52 -0.76
N ASP A 436 2.64 -3.80 -0.41
CA ASP A 436 3.78 -4.72 -0.30
C ASP A 436 4.47 -4.97 -1.64
N ALA A 437 3.72 -4.99 -2.75
CA ALA A 437 4.32 -5.11 -4.09
C ALA A 437 5.28 -3.96 -4.38
N GLU A 438 4.82 -2.74 -4.10
CA GLU A 438 5.58 -1.51 -4.28
C GLU A 438 6.79 -1.46 -3.33
N ARG A 439 6.63 -1.83 -2.05
CA ARG A 439 7.75 -1.87 -1.07
C ARG A 439 8.83 -2.87 -1.46
N LEU A 440 8.46 -3.93 -2.16
CA LEU A 440 9.34 -5.04 -2.53
C LEU A 440 9.83 -4.94 -3.98
N ASP A 441 9.61 -3.82 -4.66
CA ASP A 441 10.15 -3.55 -5.99
C ASP A 441 11.46 -2.75 -5.89
N PRO A 442 12.61 -3.23 -6.43
CA PRO A 442 13.84 -2.45 -6.51
C PRO A 442 13.67 -1.07 -7.15
N TYR A 443 12.73 -0.91 -8.08
CA TYR A 443 12.47 0.37 -8.73
C TYR A 443 11.66 1.35 -7.87
N ILE A 444 11.22 1.00 -6.65
CA ILE A 444 10.54 1.96 -5.75
C ILE A 444 11.49 3.01 -5.18
N VAL A 445 12.81 2.79 -5.25
CA VAL A 445 13.83 3.67 -4.66
C VAL A 445 14.68 4.38 -5.70
N MET A 446 15.25 5.51 -5.30
CA MET A 446 16.27 6.25 -6.05
C MET A 446 17.26 6.91 -5.07
N PRO A 447 18.51 7.19 -5.49
CA PRO A 447 19.48 7.88 -4.65
C PRO A 447 19.15 9.38 -4.55
N VAL A 448 19.02 9.92 -3.35
CA VAL A 448 18.76 11.34 -3.13
C VAL A 448 19.76 11.92 -2.15
N CYS A 449 20.24 13.15 -2.37
CA CYS A 449 21.24 13.75 -1.49
C CYS A 449 20.64 14.33 -0.22
N LEU A 450 21.40 14.18 0.87
CA LEU A 450 21.12 14.80 2.16
C LEU A 450 21.42 16.31 2.17
N MET A 451 21.94 16.87 1.07
CA MET A 451 22.24 18.31 0.91
C MET A 451 21.00 19.16 0.54
N GLY A 452 19.79 18.61 0.72
CA GLY A 452 18.53 19.36 0.58
C GLY A 452 17.48 18.70 -0.32
N CYS A 453 17.89 17.88 -1.30
CA CYS A 453 16.93 17.25 -2.22
C CYS A 453 15.97 16.29 -1.51
N ASP A 454 16.44 15.58 -0.48
CA ASP A 454 15.62 14.65 0.31
C ASP A 454 14.45 15.36 0.99
N TYR A 455 14.76 16.42 1.75
CA TYR A 455 13.77 17.24 2.42
C TYR A 455 12.75 17.86 1.45
N LEU A 456 13.21 18.41 0.32
CA LEU A 456 12.32 19.04 -0.66
C LEU A 456 11.38 18.05 -1.33
N TYR A 457 11.86 16.85 -1.64
CA TYR A 457 11.05 15.80 -2.26
C TYR A 457 10.07 15.18 -1.26
N GLU A 458 10.50 14.90 -0.03
CA GLU A 458 9.64 14.29 0.99
C GLU A 458 8.42 15.15 1.31
N ASN A 459 8.63 16.46 1.40
CA ASN A 459 7.62 17.47 1.70
C ASN A 459 6.89 18.02 0.47
N ILE A 460 7.10 17.45 -0.73
CA ILE A 460 6.41 17.84 -1.97
C ILE A 460 6.65 19.32 -2.34
N TYR A 461 7.78 19.93 -1.96
CA TYR A 461 8.20 21.23 -2.51
C TYR A 461 8.65 21.10 -3.97
N ILE A 462 9.12 19.89 -4.32
CA ILE A 462 9.38 19.45 -5.70
C ILE A 462 8.79 18.05 -5.88
N TYR A 463 8.48 17.69 -7.12
CA TYR A 463 8.09 16.33 -7.49
C TYR A 463 8.60 15.98 -8.88
N ILE A 464 8.52 14.71 -9.25
CA ILE A 464 8.91 14.25 -10.59
C ILE A 464 7.63 14.01 -11.38
N ASP A 465 7.52 14.65 -12.56
CA ASP A 465 6.45 14.41 -13.51
C ASP A 465 7.02 14.14 -14.91
N GLY A 466 6.54 13.06 -15.54
CA GLY A 466 7.14 12.55 -16.77
C GLY A 466 8.64 12.31 -16.59
N THR A 467 9.45 13.14 -17.28
CA THR A 467 10.93 13.07 -17.21
C THR A 467 11.55 14.21 -16.41
N GLY A 468 10.77 15.18 -15.92
CA GLY A 468 11.26 16.42 -15.35
C GLY A 468 10.92 16.60 -13.88
N ILE A 469 11.64 17.53 -13.23
CA ILE A 469 11.32 18.00 -11.88
C ILE A 469 10.37 19.19 -11.98
N GLU A 470 9.25 19.11 -11.26
CA GLU A 470 8.22 20.14 -11.22
C GLU A 470 8.11 20.80 -9.84
N ARG A 471 7.60 22.04 -9.83
CA ARG A 471 7.39 22.81 -8.59
C ARG A 471 6.15 22.31 -7.85
N GLY A 472 6.31 21.91 -6.60
CA GLY A 472 5.21 21.44 -5.76
C GLY A 472 4.59 22.54 -4.88
N VAL A 473 4.34 22.24 -3.60
CA VAL A 473 3.72 23.19 -2.65
C VAL A 473 4.61 24.41 -2.43
N SER A 474 3.99 25.56 -2.12
CA SER A 474 4.73 26.80 -1.88
C SER A 474 5.54 26.72 -0.59
N PHE A 475 6.78 27.22 -0.64
CA PHE A 475 7.62 27.43 0.54
C PHE A 475 7.46 28.88 1.03
N PRO A 476 6.74 29.15 2.14
CA PRO A 476 6.44 30.52 2.54
C PRO A 476 7.70 31.24 3.05
N ASN A 477 7.87 32.51 2.66
CA ASN A 477 8.82 33.46 3.26
C ASN A 477 10.30 33.05 3.30
N ALA A 478 10.77 32.23 2.35
CA ALA A 478 12.16 31.74 2.33
C ALA A 478 12.82 31.88 0.94
N SER A 479 13.74 32.85 0.82
CA SER A 479 14.35 33.25 -0.47
C SER A 479 15.52 32.36 -0.93
N ALA A 480 16.13 31.59 -0.03
CA ALA A 480 17.23 30.68 -0.37
C ALA A 480 16.69 29.37 -0.95
N GLU A 481 15.69 28.80 -0.28
CA GLU A 481 14.96 27.59 -0.65
C GLU A 481 14.25 27.78 -1.98
N SER A 482 13.57 28.93 -2.17
CA SER A 482 12.92 29.25 -3.43
C SER A 482 13.90 29.26 -4.62
N ARG A 483 15.08 29.88 -4.46
CA ARG A 483 16.13 29.87 -5.48
C ARG A 483 16.68 28.47 -5.75
N PHE A 484 16.83 27.67 -4.70
CA PHE A 484 17.29 26.29 -4.83
C PHE A 484 16.26 25.43 -5.58
N ILE A 485 14.97 25.55 -5.25
CA ILE A 485 13.87 24.90 -5.96
C ILE A 485 13.87 25.32 -7.43
N GLU A 486 13.99 26.61 -7.73
CA GLU A 486 14.03 27.14 -9.09
C GLU A 486 15.20 26.61 -9.92
N HIS A 487 16.33 26.26 -9.28
CA HIS A 487 17.46 25.61 -9.96
C HIS A 487 17.20 24.12 -10.27
N LEU A 488 16.27 23.48 -9.58
CA LEU A 488 15.90 22.08 -9.81
C LEU A 488 14.76 21.94 -10.82
N VAL A 489 13.79 22.86 -10.81
CA VAL A 489 12.61 22.81 -11.69
C VAL A 489 13.02 22.81 -13.17
N GLY A 490 12.39 21.94 -13.95
CA GLY A 490 12.66 21.73 -15.38
C GLY A 490 13.86 20.83 -15.67
N ARG A 491 14.63 20.42 -14.66
CA ARG A 491 15.75 19.48 -14.85
C ARG A 491 15.23 18.08 -15.18
N GLU A 492 15.84 17.43 -16.15
CA GLU A 492 15.54 16.04 -16.50
C GLU A 492 16.17 15.05 -15.51
N VAL A 493 15.36 14.05 -15.14
CA VAL A 493 15.77 12.91 -14.32
C VAL A 493 16.30 11.80 -15.23
N ASP A 494 17.42 11.19 -14.87
CA ASP A 494 17.99 10.06 -15.61
C ASP A 494 16.95 8.93 -15.74
N LYS A 495 16.78 8.41 -16.98
CA LYS A 495 15.81 7.37 -17.33
C LYS A 495 15.88 6.15 -16.42
N LYS A 496 17.06 5.79 -15.90
CA LYS A 496 17.19 4.66 -14.96
C LYS A 496 16.42 4.87 -13.66
N TRP A 497 16.28 6.12 -13.21
CA TRP A 497 15.50 6.48 -12.02
C TRP A 497 14.00 6.65 -12.31
N LEU A 498 13.61 6.69 -13.58
CA LEU A 498 12.21 6.72 -14.01
C LEU A 498 11.61 5.32 -14.20
N LEU A 499 12.42 4.26 -14.09
CA LEU A 499 11.95 2.86 -14.12
C LEU A 499 10.99 2.56 -12.95
N GLY A 500 10.09 1.59 -13.16
CA GLY A 500 9.05 1.21 -12.21
C GLY A 500 7.65 1.71 -12.63
N ASN A 501 6.66 1.51 -11.76
CA ASN A 501 5.29 1.93 -12.03
C ASN A 501 5.16 3.46 -11.95
N GLN A 502 4.38 4.07 -12.84
CA GLN A 502 4.06 5.50 -12.79
C GLN A 502 3.36 5.91 -11.47
N SER A 503 2.69 4.98 -10.78
CA SER A 503 2.13 5.21 -9.44
C SER A 503 3.18 5.55 -8.38
N TYR A 504 4.47 5.28 -8.65
CA TYR A 504 5.55 5.55 -7.70
C TYR A 504 5.83 7.05 -7.57
N PHE A 505 5.45 7.84 -8.58
CA PHE A 505 5.69 9.27 -8.61
C PHE A 505 4.45 10.03 -8.15
N ARG A 506 4.63 10.81 -7.09
CA ARG A 506 3.61 11.65 -6.48
C ARG A 506 3.46 12.96 -7.27
N SER A 507 2.27 13.54 -7.23
CA SER A 507 2.05 14.93 -7.64
C SER A 507 1.13 15.62 -6.63
N PRO A 508 1.23 16.95 -6.46
CA PRO A 508 0.36 17.72 -5.56
C PRO A 508 -1.13 17.51 -5.87
N ASN A 509 -1.48 17.35 -7.15
CA ASN A 509 -2.85 17.18 -7.62
C ASN A 509 -3.39 15.73 -7.51
N LYS A 510 -2.53 14.71 -7.33
CA LYS A 510 -3.00 13.33 -7.11
C LYS A 510 -3.58 13.14 -5.71
N ALA A 511 -3.15 13.92 -4.71
CA ALA A 511 -3.78 13.93 -3.39
C ALA A 511 -5.22 14.46 -3.43
N LEU A 512 -5.54 15.37 -4.37
CA LEU A 512 -6.90 15.88 -4.58
C LEU A 512 -7.85 14.85 -5.21
N GLN A 513 -7.35 13.76 -5.81
CA GLN A 513 -8.20 12.63 -6.21
C GLN A 513 -8.62 11.74 -5.04
N ARG A 514 -8.00 11.88 -3.86
CA ARG A 514 -8.41 11.16 -2.63
C ARG A 514 -9.58 11.81 -1.90
N THR A 515 -9.89 13.08 -2.18
CA THR A 515 -10.85 13.87 -1.39
C THR A 515 -11.98 14.50 -2.19
N SER A 516 -12.07 14.23 -3.49
CA SER A 516 -13.25 14.57 -4.29
C SER A 516 -13.96 13.30 -4.77
N ARG A 517 -14.63 12.59 -3.85
CA ARG A 517 -15.78 11.72 -4.13
C ARG A 517 -16.52 11.39 -2.84
#